data_AF-A0AAN8GWD2-F1
#
_entry.id   AF-A0AAN8GWD2-F1
#
_cell.length_a   1.000
_cell.length_b   1.000
_cell.length_c   1.000
_cell.angle_alpha   90.00
_cell.angle_beta   90.00
_cell.angle_gamma   90.00
#
_symmetry.space_group_name_H-M   'P 1'
#
loop_
_entity.id
_entity.type
_entity.pdbx_description
1 polymer ?
#
loop_
_entity_poly.entity_id
_entity_poly.type
_entity_poly.pdbx_seq_one_letter_code
_entity_poly.pdbx_strand_id
1 'polypeptide(L)'
;MDEGMVVGALVECSASRLGEGMVVGALVECSASRLSEGMVVGALVECSASRLGEGMVVGALVECSASRLGEGMVVGALVECSVSRLGEGMVVGALVECSASRLSEGMVVGALVECSASRLGEGMVVGALVECYASRLGEGMAVGALVECSASRLGEGMAVGALVECSASRLGEGMVVGALVECSASRLGEGMVVGALVECSASRLGEGCGLVQPQ
;
A
#
# COMPACT_ATOMS: atom_id res chain seq x y z
N MET A 1 -16.31 -15.13 -31.05
CA MET A 1 -14.90 -15.54 -30.92
C MET A 1 -14.13 -14.27 -31.14
N ASP A 2 -14.06 -13.43 -30.10
CA ASP A 2 -13.22 -12.24 -30.13
C ASP A 2 -11.81 -12.72 -29.81
N GLU A 3 -10.99 -12.89 -30.85
CA GLU A 3 -9.58 -13.21 -30.71
C GLU A 3 -8.89 -12.03 -30.02
N GLY A 4 -8.24 -12.29 -28.89
CA GLY A 4 -7.52 -11.27 -28.13
C GLY A 4 -6.51 -10.51 -29.00
N MET A 5 -6.52 -9.19 -28.92
CA MET A 5 -5.63 -8.32 -29.68
C MET A 5 -4.22 -8.37 -29.09
N VAL A 6 -3.24 -8.88 -29.85
CA VAL A 6 -1.83 -8.88 -29.45
C VAL A 6 -1.08 -7.74 -30.14
N VAL A 7 -0.44 -6.88 -29.36
CA VAL A 7 0.30 -5.71 -29.82
C VAL A 7 1.73 -5.78 -29.30
N GLY A 8 2.72 -5.70 -30.19
CA GLY A 8 4.13 -5.75 -29.79
C GLY A 8 4.56 -4.51 -29.00
N ALA A 9 4.39 -3.33 -29.60
CA ALA A 9 4.69 -2.05 -28.98
C ALA A 9 3.73 -0.96 -29.46
N LEU A 10 3.30 -0.10 -28.55
CA LEU A 10 2.57 1.13 -28.84
C LEU A 10 3.29 2.29 -28.16
N VAL A 11 3.40 3.41 -28.88
CA VAL A 11 3.94 4.63 -28.30
C VAL A 11 2.85 5.35 -27.51
N GLU A 12 1.67 5.52 -28.11
CA GLU A 12 0.59 6.28 -27.50
C GLU A 12 -0.73 5.52 -27.70
N CYS A 13 -1.55 5.47 -26.65
CA CYS A 13 -2.90 4.95 -26.72
C CYS A 13 -3.85 5.87 -25.95
N SER A 14 -4.85 6.40 -26.67
CA SER A 14 -5.90 7.24 -26.09
C SER A 14 -7.27 6.65 -26.39
N ALA A 15 -8.01 6.26 -25.37
CA ALA A 15 -9.29 5.58 -25.54
C ALA A 15 -10.25 5.80 -24.36
N SER A 16 -11.56 5.74 -24.60
CA SER A 16 -12.51 5.77 -23.49
C SER A 16 -12.46 4.48 -22.65
N ARG A 17 -12.23 3.34 -23.30
CA ARG A 17 -12.09 2.01 -22.67
C ARG A 17 -11.07 1.17 -23.42
N LEU A 18 -10.23 0.47 -22.68
CA LEU A 18 -9.28 -0.54 -23.16
C LEU A 18 -9.38 -1.73 -22.22
N GLY A 19 -9.29 -2.97 -22.70
CA GLY A 19 -9.35 -4.10 -21.77
C GLY A 19 -9.51 -5.48 -22.37
N GLU A 20 -10.65 -5.72 -23.04
CA GLU A 20 -11.10 -7.08 -23.39
C GLU A 20 -10.04 -7.88 -24.16
N GLY A 21 -9.36 -8.78 -23.45
CA GLY A 21 -8.42 -9.76 -23.99
C GLY A 21 -7.18 -9.19 -24.68
N MET A 22 -6.81 -7.94 -24.40
CA MET A 22 -5.66 -7.29 -25.05
C MET A 22 -4.35 -7.71 -24.38
N VAL A 23 -3.35 -8.06 -25.20
CA VAL A 23 -1.98 -8.33 -24.74
C VAL A 23 -1.04 -7.34 -25.41
N VAL A 24 -0.35 -6.52 -24.62
CA VAL A 24 0.59 -5.50 -25.11
C VAL A 24 1.98 -5.79 -24.57
N GLY A 25 2.98 -5.90 -25.44
CA GLY A 25 4.38 -6.09 -25.01
C GLY A 25 4.92 -4.85 -24.30
N ALA A 26 4.85 -3.71 -24.97
CA ALA A 26 5.26 -2.41 -24.41
C ALA A 26 4.27 -1.30 -24.80
N LEU A 27 3.94 -0.44 -23.84
CA LEU A 27 3.14 0.76 -24.06
C LEU A 27 3.85 1.93 -23.38
N VAL A 28 4.20 2.98 -24.14
CA VAL A 28 4.90 4.13 -23.55
C VAL A 28 3.89 5.01 -22.82
N GLU A 29 2.85 5.48 -23.49
CA GLU A 29 1.85 6.36 -22.91
C GLU A 29 0.44 5.82 -23.10
N CYS A 30 -0.33 5.73 -22.01
CA CYS A 30 -1.72 5.32 -22.02
C CYS A 30 -2.60 6.31 -21.28
N SER A 31 -3.57 6.88 -22.00
CA SER A 31 -4.60 7.75 -21.43
C SER A 31 -5.98 7.15 -21.66
N ALA A 32 -6.68 6.77 -20.59
CA ALA A 32 -8.00 6.19 -20.71
C ALA A 32 -8.98 6.55 -19.60
N SER A 33 -10.29 6.57 -19.88
CA SER A 33 -11.25 6.68 -18.78
C SER A 33 -11.28 5.39 -17.96
N ARG A 34 -11.17 4.22 -18.61
CA ARG A 34 -11.10 2.92 -17.95
C ARG A 34 -10.16 1.99 -18.68
N LEU A 35 -9.32 1.31 -17.92
CA LEU A 35 -8.59 0.14 -18.39
C LEU A 35 -9.05 -1.08 -17.57
N SER A 36 -9.63 -2.08 -18.24
CA SER A 36 -10.46 -3.12 -17.63
C SER A 36 -10.23 -4.54 -18.21
N GLU A 37 -11.14 -5.45 -17.85
CA GLU A 37 -11.15 -6.92 -17.98
C GLU A 37 -10.12 -7.57 -18.92
N GLY A 38 -9.11 -8.21 -18.32
CA GLY A 38 -8.24 -9.18 -19.00
C GLY A 38 -7.08 -8.59 -19.80
N MET A 39 -6.75 -7.32 -19.61
CA MET A 39 -5.59 -6.69 -20.22
C MET A 39 -4.28 -7.21 -19.60
N VAL A 40 -3.33 -7.62 -20.44
CA VAL A 40 -1.97 -8.00 -20.02
C VAL A 40 -0.97 -7.06 -20.68
N VAL A 41 -0.16 -6.37 -19.87
CA VAL A 41 0.89 -5.46 -20.36
C VAL A 41 2.25 -5.88 -19.82
N GLY A 42 3.23 -6.07 -20.71
CA GLY A 42 4.59 -6.41 -20.31
C GLY A 42 5.28 -5.23 -19.61
N ALA A 43 5.34 -4.09 -20.29
CA ALA A 43 5.87 -2.84 -19.76
C ALA A 43 4.96 -1.65 -20.12
N LEU A 44 4.62 -0.84 -19.12
CA LEU A 44 3.88 0.41 -19.27
C LEU A 44 4.69 1.54 -18.65
N VAL A 45 5.06 2.56 -19.42
CA VAL A 45 5.85 3.66 -18.87
C VAL A 45 4.94 4.63 -18.13
N GLU A 46 3.96 5.20 -18.80
CA GLU A 46 3.05 6.18 -18.20
C GLU A 46 1.59 5.76 -18.41
N CYS A 47 0.83 5.76 -17.32
CA CYS A 47 -0.59 5.45 -17.34
C CYS A 47 -1.40 6.48 -16.59
N SER A 48 -2.31 7.15 -17.30
CA SER A 48 -3.28 8.08 -16.74
C SER A 48 -4.69 7.58 -16.96
N ALA A 49 -5.42 7.30 -15.87
CA ALA A 49 -6.80 6.83 -15.99
C ALA A 49 -7.75 7.24 -14.86
N SER A 50 -9.05 7.29 -15.15
CA SER A 50 -10.01 7.43 -14.04
C SER A 50 -10.13 6.14 -13.23
N ARG A 51 -10.06 4.97 -13.89
CA ARG A 51 -10.12 3.65 -13.25
C ARG A 51 -9.21 2.65 -13.93
N LEU A 52 -8.50 1.89 -13.11
CA LEU A 52 -7.61 0.79 -13.49
C LEU A 52 -7.92 -0.39 -12.57
N GLY A 53 -8.13 -1.60 -13.10
CA GLY A 53 -7.89 -2.78 -12.26
C GLY A 53 -8.59 -4.08 -12.62
N GLU A 54 -9.79 -4.07 -13.21
CA GLU A 54 -10.57 -5.30 -13.44
C GLU A 54 -9.78 -6.35 -14.23
N GLY A 55 -9.21 -7.34 -13.52
CA GLY A 55 -8.41 -8.43 -14.10
C GLY A 55 -7.16 -8.01 -14.89
N MET A 56 -6.59 -6.84 -14.62
CA MET A 56 -5.39 -6.37 -15.34
C MET A 56 -4.12 -6.98 -14.76
N VAL A 57 -3.20 -7.40 -15.62
CA VAL A 57 -1.85 -7.84 -15.25
C VAL A 57 -0.79 -6.96 -15.91
N VAL A 58 0.10 -6.37 -15.12
CA VAL A 58 1.21 -5.55 -15.61
C VAL A 58 2.54 -6.08 -15.08
N GLY A 59 3.50 -6.34 -15.98
CA GLY A 59 4.84 -6.77 -15.58
C GLY A 59 5.61 -5.66 -14.87
N ALA A 60 5.79 -4.53 -15.56
CA ALA A 60 6.41 -3.33 -15.04
C ALA A 60 5.58 -2.08 -15.39
N LEU A 61 5.33 -1.24 -14.40
CA LEU A 61 4.68 0.07 -14.54
C LEU A 61 5.60 1.13 -13.93
N VAL A 62 6.01 2.13 -14.72
CA VAL A 62 6.87 3.19 -14.19
C VAL A 62 6.03 4.20 -13.43
N GLU A 63 5.08 4.85 -14.10
CA GLU A 63 4.26 5.90 -13.50
C GLU A 63 2.77 5.60 -13.70
N CYS A 64 2.01 5.70 -12.60
CA CYS A 64 0.58 5.52 -12.61
C CYS A 64 -0.15 6.64 -11.89
N SER A 65 -1.01 7.33 -12.62
CA SER A 65 -1.90 8.37 -12.08
C SER A 65 -3.36 7.96 -12.29
N ALA A 66 -4.10 7.81 -11.19
CA ALA A 66 -5.51 7.45 -11.29
C ALA A 66 -6.43 7.93 -10.17
N SER A 67 -7.72 8.08 -10.48
CA SER A 67 -8.70 8.30 -9.40
C SER A 67 -8.92 7.03 -8.59
N ARG A 68 -8.93 5.86 -9.24
CA ARG A 68 -9.09 4.55 -8.60
C ARG A 68 -8.21 3.50 -9.25
N LEU A 69 -7.48 2.78 -8.41
CA LEU A 69 -6.73 1.58 -8.75
C LEU A 69 -7.27 0.42 -7.92
N GLY A 70 -7.72 -0.65 -8.56
CA GLY A 70 -8.22 -1.84 -7.89
C GLY A 70 -9.37 -2.56 -8.61
N GLU A 71 -9.74 -3.70 -8.02
CA GLU A 71 -10.48 -4.86 -8.52
C GLU A 71 -9.62 -5.89 -9.27
N GLY A 72 -8.78 -6.65 -8.56
CA GLY A 72 -8.09 -7.82 -9.15
C GLY A 72 -6.88 -7.51 -10.03
N MET A 73 -6.25 -6.36 -9.81
CA MET A 73 -5.06 -5.93 -10.52
C MET A 73 -3.80 -6.61 -9.97
N VAL A 74 -2.93 -7.10 -10.85
CA VAL A 74 -1.63 -7.66 -10.47
C VAL A 74 -0.51 -6.88 -11.14
N VAL A 75 0.42 -6.36 -10.35
CA VAL A 75 1.59 -5.61 -10.85
C VAL A 75 2.88 -6.24 -10.32
N GLY A 76 3.81 -6.57 -11.22
CA GLY A 76 5.12 -7.12 -10.82
C GLY A 76 5.97 -6.06 -10.12
N ALA A 77 6.24 -4.96 -10.82
CA ALA A 77 6.96 -3.81 -10.29
C ALA A 77 6.23 -2.50 -10.65
N LEU A 78 6.07 -1.63 -9.67
CA LEU A 78 5.52 -0.28 -9.81
C LEU A 78 6.51 0.73 -9.21
N VAL A 79 6.95 1.72 -9.99
CA VAL A 79 7.89 2.72 -9.47
C VAL A 79 7.11 3.80 -8.72
N GLU A 80 6.22 4.51 -9.39
CA GLU A 80 5.47 5.62 -8.81
C GLU A 80 3.97 5.46 -9.00
N CYS A 81 3.22 5.63 -7.92
CA CYS A 81 1.77 5.54 -7.91
C CYS A 81 1.15 6.72 -7.18
N SER A 82 0.38 7.53 -7.92
CA SER A 82 -0.35 8.68 -7.40
C SER A 82 -1.85 8.51 -7.60
N VAL A 83 -2.59 8.22 -6.51
CA VAL A 83 -4.02 7.93 -6.61
C VAL A 83 -4.92 8.52 -5.53
N SER A 84 -6.17 8.77 -5.87
CA SER A 84 -7.16 9.13 -4.82
C SER A 84 -7.54 7.92 -3.97
N ARG A 85 -7.75 6.76 -4.59
CA ARG A 85 -8.07 5.52 -3.89
C ARG A 85 -7.33 4.35 -4.54
N LEU A 86 -6.73 3.55 -3.70
CA LEU A 86 -6.11 2.32 -4.09
C LEU A 86 -6.74 1.21 -3.24
N GLY A 87 -7.40 0.22 -3.85
CA GLY A 87 -8.02 -0.85 -3.09
C GLY A 87 -9.07 -1.68 -3.83
N GLU A 88 -9.32 -2.84 -3.25
CA GLU A 88 -9.98 -4.08 -3.71
C GLU A 88 -9.06 -5.01 -4.53
N GLY A 89 -8.42 -5.97 -3.85
CA GLY A 89 -7.78 -7.12 -4.49
C GLY A 89 -6.58 -6.80 -5.39
N MET A 90 -5.85 -5.71 -5.11
CA MET A 90 -4.60 -5.42 -5.80
C MET A 90 -3.44 -6.22 -5.20
N VAL A 91 -2.61 -6.81 -6.05
CA VAL A 91 -1.36 -7.45 -5.65
C VAL A 91 -0.18 -6.77 -6.34
N VAL A 92 0.80 -6.31 -5.57
CA VAL A 92 2.02 -5.69 -6.08
C VAL A 92 3.25 -6.41 -5.55
N GLY A 93 4.16 -6.83 -6.43
CA GLY A 93 5.41 -7.47 -6.02
C GLY A 93 6.35 -6.49 -5.33
N ALA A 94 6.72 -5.43 -6.05
CA ALA A 94 7.54 -4.33 -5.54
C ALA A 94 6.93 -2.97 -5.92
N LEU A 95 6.84 -2.08 -4.93
CA LEU A 95 6.39 -0.70 -5.08
C LEU A 95 7.45 0.24 -4.50
N VAL A 96 7.94 1.20 -5.28
CA VAL A 96 8.92 2.15 -4.77
C VAL A 96 8.20 3.26 -4.01
N GLU A 97 7.34 4.01 -4.67
CA GLU A 97 6.64 5.15 -4.07
C GLU A 97 5.13 5.06 -4.28
N CYS A 98 4.39 5.25 -3.20
CA CYS A 98 2.93 5.31 -3.23
C CYS A 98 2.41 6.54 -2.49
N SER A 99 1.72 7.41 -3.24
CA SER A 99 1.00 8.56 -2.71
C SER A 99 -0.51 8.36 -2.90
N ALA A 100 -1.26 8.34 -1.80
CA ALA A 100 -2.70 8.14 -1.86
C ALA A 100 -3.53 8.94 -0.86
N SER A 101 -4.75 9.35 -1.23
CA SER A 101 -5.68 9.82 -0.19
C SER A 101 -6.15 8.67 0.70
N ARG A 102 -6.38 7.48 0.12
CA ARG A 102 -6.77 6.27 0.84
C ARG A 102 -6.17 5.04 0.18
N LEU A 103 -5.56 4.18 0.99
CA LEU A 103 -5.20 2.81 0.61
C LEU A 103 -6.06 1.86 1.44
N SER A 104 -6.88 1.05 0.78
CA SER A 104 -7.94 0.25 1.37
C SER A 104 -8.08 -1.16 0.78
N GLU A 105 -8.98 -1.93 1.39
CA GLU A 105 -9.41 -3.32 1.15
C GLU A 105 -8.53 -4.21 0.26
N GLY A 106 -7.88 -5.21 0.86
CA GLY A 106 -7.33 -6.36 0.13
C GLY A 106 -6.11 -6.05 -0.76
N MET A 107 -5.37 -4.98 -0.45
CA MET A 107 -4.06 -4.75 -1.05
C MET A 107 -3.03 -5.71 -0.43
N VAL A 108 -2.25 -6.37 -1.28
CA VAL A 108 -1.07 -7.15 -0.88
C VAL A 108 0.17 -6.60 -1.57
N VAL A 109 1.17 -6.19 -0.79
CA VAL A 109 2.45 -5.70 -1.31
C VAL A 109 3.61 -6.52 -0.76
N GLY A 110 4.48 -7.03 -1.63
CA GLY A 110 5.68 -7.75 -1.21
C GLY A 110 6.69 -6.83 -0.52
N ALA A 111 7.15 -5.82 -1.26
CA ALA A 111 8.06 -4.78 -0.76
C ALA A 111 7.56 -3.39 -1.15
N LEU A 112 7.54 -2.48 -0.19
CA LEU A 112 7.18 -1.07 -0.36
C LEU A 112 8.30 -0.21 0.23
N VAL A 113 8.87 0.70 -0.57
CA VAL A 113 9.91 1.60 -0.05
C VAL A 113 9.26 2.75 0.70
N GLU A 114 8.44 3.56 0.03
CA GLU A 114 7.82 4.73 0.63
C GLU A 114 6.31 4.73 0.42
N CYS A 115 5.58 4.98 1.51
CA CYS A 115 4.13 5.11 1.49
C CYS A 115 3.68 6.39 2.18
N SER A 116 2.98 7.25 1.45
CA SER A 116 2.41 8.48 1.95
C SER A 116 0.89 8.49 1.75
N ALA A 117 0.12 8.58 2.83
CA ALA A 117 -1.33 8.66 2.70
C ALA A 117 -2.07 9.42 3.80
N SER A 118 -3.27 9.92 3.49
CA SER A 118 -4.14 10.44 4.55
C SER A 118 -4.69 9.30 5.42
N ARG A 119 -4.99 8.14 4.83
CA ARG A 119 -5.46 6.95 5.54
C ARG A 119 -4.89 5.68 4.92
N LEU A 120 -4.31 4.85 5.77
CA LEU A 120 -3.89 3.48 5.45
C LEU A 120 -4.70 2.52 6.32
N GLY A 121 -5.48 1.63 5.71
CA GLY A 121 -6.35 0.74 6.47
C GLY A 121 -7.43 0.03 5.67
N GLU A 122 -8.00 -1.00 6.30
CA GLU A 122 -8.84 -2.09 5.80
C GLU A 122 -8.06 -3.12 4.94
N GLY A 123 -7.63 -4.23 5.54
CA GLY A 123 -7.17 -5.43 4.81
C GLY A 123 -5.88 -5.28 4.00
N MET A 124 -5.01 -4.33 4.35
CA MET A 124 -3.69 -4.19 3.71
C MET A 124 -2.69 -5.17 4.34
N VAL A 125 -1.95 -5.90 3.49
CA VAL A 125 -0.85 -6.77 3.90
C VAL A 125 0.43 -6.33 3.21
N VAL A 126 1.47 -6.03 3.98
CA VAL A 126 2.79 -5.64 3.46
C VAL A 126 3.88 -6.54 4.03
N GLY A 127 4.71 -7.14 3.17
CA GLY A 127 5.84 -7.96 3.61
C GLY A 127 6.92 -7.12 4.29
N ALA A 128 7.47 -6.16 3.54
CA ALA A 128 8.45 -5.20 4.04
C ALA A 128 8.07 -3.78 3.62
N LEU A 129 8.12 -2.85 4.57
CA LEU A 129 7.88 -1.43 4.38
C LEU A 129 9.06 -0.64 4.98
N VAL A 130 9.70 0.22 4.19
CA VAL A 130 10.81 1.04 4.71
C VAL A 130 10.25 2.26 5.43
N GLU A 131 9.54 3.12 4.72
CA GLU A 131 9.02 4.38 5.27
C GLU A 131 7.50 4.50 5.09
N CYS A 132 6.84 4.89 6.17
CA CYS A 132 5.40 5.06 6.19
C CYS A 132 4.98 6.37 6.86
N TYR A 133 4.32 7.22 6.09
CA TYR A 133 3.77 8.50 6.55
C TYR A 133 2.25 8.51 6.39
N ALA A 134 1.52 8.64 7.50
CA ALA A 134 0.08 8.86 7.39
C ALA A 134 -0.56 9.70 8.48
N SER A 135 -1.68 10.35 8.16
CA SER A 135 -2.50 10.95 9.21
C SER A 135 -3.15 9.88 10.09
N ARG A 136 -3.54 8.75 9.49
CA ARG A 136 -4.12 7.59 10.20
C ARG A 136 -3.63 6.29 9.59
N LEU A 137 -3.10 5.42 10.44
CA LEU A 137 -2.83 4.02 10.16
C LEU A 137 -3.73 3.18 11.06
N GLY A 138 -4.61 2.36 10.49
CA GLY A 138 -5.59 1.64 11.28
C GLY A 138 -6.72 0.99 10.50
N GLU A 139 -7.26 -0.08 11.08
CA GLU A 139 -8.14 -1.16 10.61
C GLU A 139 -7.43 -2.22 9.75
N GLY A 140 -7.26 -3.44 10.27
CA GLY A 140 -6.91 -4.63 9.49
C GLY A 140 -5.61 -4.58 8.68
N MET A 141 -4.61 -3.82 9.13
CA MET A 141 -3.30 -3.74 8.49
C MET A 141 -2.33 -4.74 9.12
N ALA A 142 -1.64 -5.53 8.29
CA ALA A 142 -0.58 -6.43 8.71
C ALA A 142 0.73 -6.10 8.00
N VAL A 143 1.80 -5.87 8.77
CA VAL A 143 3.14 -5.59 8.22
C VAL A 143 4.16 -6.56 8.81
N GLY A 144 4.94 -7.23 7.96
CA GLY A 144 6.00 -8.14 8.40
C GLY A 144 7.15 -7.39 9.08
N ALA A 145 7.77 -6.47 8.34
CA ALA A 145 8.83 -5.59 8.82
C ALA A 145 8.56 -4.14 8.40
N LEU A 146 8.69 -3.21 9.35
CA LEU A 146 8.55 -1.78 9.16
C LEU A 146 9.79 -1.08 9.74
N VAL A 147 10.50 -0.30 8.93
CA VAL A 147 11.67 0.44 9.42
C VAL A 147 11.21 1.70 10.14
N GLU A 148 10.57 2.63 9.44
CA GLU A 148 10.14 3.90 10.02
C GLU A 148 8.64 4.11 9.81
N CYS A 149 7.95 4.46 10.90
CA CYS A 149 6.54 4.81 10.88
C CYS A 149 6.29 6.14 11.55
N SER A 150 5.74 7.09 10.79
CA SER A 150 5.36 8.41 11.27
C SER A 150 3.87 8.65 11.05
N ALA A 151 3.12 8.84 12.14
CA ALA A 151 1.68 9.03 12.04
C ALA A 151 1.05 9.94 13.10
N SER A 152 -0.03 10.64 12.75
CA SER A 152 -0.81 11.31 13.81
C SER A 152 -1.53 10.30 14.70
N ARG A 153 -2.00 9.19 14.13
CA ARG A 153 -2.66 8.09 14.86
C ARG A 153 -2.28 6.75 14.23
N LEU A 154 -1.79 5.83 15.05
CA LEU A 154 -1.68 4.41 14.75
C LEU A 154 -2.66 3.68 15.66
N GLY A 155 -3.53 2.82 15.14
CA GLY A 155 -4.39 1.99 15.98
C GLY A 155 -5.66 1.49 15.31
N GLU A 156 -6.30 0.54 15.99
CA GLU A 156 -7.38 -0.35 15.58
C GLU A 156 -6.90 -1.46 14.61
N GLY A 157 -6.67 -2.67 15.11
CA GLY A 157 -6.39 -3.86 14.28
C GLY A 157 -5.11 -3.80 13.43
N MET A 158 -4.08 -3.10 13.89
CA MET A 158 -2.76 -3.10 13.25
C MET A 158 -1.86 -4.16 13.88
N ALA A 159 -1.26 -5.01 13.06
CA ALA A 159 -0.28 -6.01 13.49
C ALA A 159 1.07 -5.79 12.77
N VAL A 160 2.14 -5.66 13.53
CA VAL A 160 3.50 -5.49 12.99
C VAL A 160 4.44 -6.54 13.58
N GLY A 161 5.15 -7.29 12.74
CA GLY A 161 6.12 -8.28 13.19
C GLY A 161 7.33 -7.63 13.86
N ALA A 162 8.03 -6.77 13.12
CA ALA A 162 9.16 -5.97 13.60
C ALA A 162 9.01 -4.51 13.18
N LEU A 163 9.20 -3.60 14.14
CA LEU A 163 9.17 -2.15 13.95
C LEU A 163 10.45 -1.53 14.52
N VAL A 164 11.22 -0.82 13.70
CA VAL A 164 12.46 -0.18 14.18
C VAL A 164 12.13 1.14 14.86
N GLU A 165 11.54 2.10 14.15
CA GLU A 165 11.22 3.41 14.69
C GLU A 165 9.74 3.75 14.49
N CYS A 166 9.11 4.21 15.57
CA CYS A 166 7.72 4.61 15.56
C CYS A 166 7.53 5.98 16.21
N SER A 167 7.04 6.94 15.45
CA SER A 167 6.72 8.29 15.91
C SER A 167 5.24 8.59 15.72
N ALA A 168 4.51 8.81 16.81
CA ALA A 168 3.10 9.19 16.69
C ALA A 168 2.51 10.06 17.80
N SER A 169 1.52 10.88 17.46
CA SER A 169 0.78 11.61 18.51
C SER A 169 -0.04 10.66 19.39
N ARG A 170 -0.57 9.57 18.83
CA ARG A 170 -1.29 8.53 19.58
C ARG A 170 -1.01 7.16 18.97
N LEU A 171 -0.55 6.23 19.81
CA LEU A 171 -0.64 4.79 19.55
C LEU A 171 -1.91 4.31 20.24
N GLY A 172 -2.79 3.62 19.52
CA GLY A 172 -4.18 3.40 19.89
C GLY A 172 -4.51 1.94 20.17
N GLU A 173 -5.82 1.68 20.18
CA GLU A 173 -6.42 0.42 20.62
C GLU A 173 -6.12 -0.74 19.67
N GLY A 174 -5.77 -1.93 20.21
CA GLY A 174 -5.59 -3.13 19.40
C GLY A 174 -4.37 -3.13 18.46
N MET A 175 -3.35 -2.30 18.74
CA MET A 175 -2.06 -2.39 18.08
C MET A 175 -1.25 -3.53 18.69
N VAL A 176 -0.75 -4.45 17.85
CA VAL A 176 0.10 -5.56 18.26
C VAL A 176 1.43 -5.47 17.54
N VAL A 177 2.53 -5.40 18.29
CA VAL A 177 3.89 -5.36 17.75
C VAL A 177 4.72 -6.50 18.35
N GLY A 178 5.33 -7.32 17.50
CA GLY A 178 6.21 -8.40 17.94
C GLY A 178 7.48 -7.88 18.60
N ALA A 179 8.24 -7.07 17.87
CA ALA A 179 9.43 -6.39 18.35
C ALA A 179 9.42 -4.90 17.96
N LEU A 180 9.72 -4.03 18.93
CA LEU A 180 9.81 -2.58 18.76
C LEU A 180 11.14 -2.07 19.32
N VAL A 181 11.95 -1.41 18.48
CA VAL A 181 13.23 -0.85 18.94
C VAL A 181 12.99 0.50 19.60
N GLU A 182 12.48 1.48 18.87
CA GLU A 182 12.27 2.83 19.37
C GLU A 182 10.84 3.30 19.13
N CYS A 183 10.27 3.91 20.17
CA CYS A 183 8.94 4.47 20.12
C CYS A 183 8.89 5.85 20.78
N SER A 184 8.37 6.82 20.06
CA SER A 184 8.04 8.15 20.57
C SER A 184 6.56 8.42 20.39
N ALA A 185 5.85 8.62 21.51
CA ALA A 185 4.43 8.96 21.43
C ALA A 185 3.93 9.94 22.49
N SER A 186 3.01 10.84 22.12
CA SER A 186 2.39 11.70 23.15
C SER A 186 1.44 10.92 24.07
N ARG A 187 0.83 9.83 23.56
CA ARG A 187 -0.07 8.94 24.30
C ARG A 187 0.04 7.52 23.77
N LEU A 188 0.21 6.55 24.68
CA LEU A 188 -0.09 5.15 24.41
C LEU A 188 -1.53 4.86 24.86
N GLY A 189 -2.32 4.24 23.99
CA GLY A 189 -3.72 3.92 24.20
C GLY A 189 -3.90 2.56 24.88
N GLU A 190 -5.15 2.23 25.18
CA GLU A 190 -5.50 0.97 25.82
C GLU A 190 -5.29 -0.21 24.85
N GLY A 191 -4.94 -1.40 25.35
CA GLY A 191 -4.85 -2.60 24.52
C GLY A 191 -3.68 -2.63 23.51
N MET A 192 -2.70 -1.74 23.64
CA MET A 192 -1.42 -1.88 22.95
C MET A 192 -0.63 -3.04 23.54
N VAL A 193 -0.14 -3.94 22.69
CA VAL A 193 0.68 -5.10 23.09
C VAL A 193 2.00 -5.07 22.34
N VAL A 194 3.11 -5.07 23.08
CA VAL A 194 4.47 -5.16 22.52
C VAL A 194 5.21 -6.35 23.14
N GLY A 195 5.61 -7.30 22.31
CA GLY A 195 6.29 -8.53 22.75
C GLY A 195 7.73 -8.31 23.22
N ALA A 196 8.46 -7.40 22.59
CA ALA A 196 9.78 -6.95 23.02
C ALA A 196 9.95 -5.46 22.71
N LEU A 197 10.32 -4.68 23.71
CA LEU A 197 10.53 -3.23 23.58
C LEU A 197 11.91 -2.82 24.11
N VAL A 198 12.72 -2.15 23.28
CA VAL A 198 14.01 -1.60 23.73
C VAL A 198 13.82 -0.23 24.40
N GLU A 199 13.27 0.74 23.68
CA GLU A 199 13.08 2.10 24.18
C GLU A 199 11.70 2.66 23.81
N CYS A 200 11.03 3.26 24.79
CA CYS A 200 9.79 3.99 24.56
C CYS A 200 9.75 5.26 25.40
N SER A 201 9.47 6.37 24.74
CA SER A 201 9.16 7.64 25.38
C SER A 201 7.67 7.97 25.17
N ALA A 202 6.95 8.13 26.29
CA ALA A 202 5.55 8.56 26.23
C ALA A 202 5.17 9.52 27.34
N SER A 203 4.41 10.57 27.01
CA SER A 203 3.92 11.53 28.00
C SER A 203 2.75 10.99 28.84
N ARG A 204 2.00 10.02 28.31
CA ARG A 204 0.86 9.37 28.97
C ARG A 204 0.74 7.92 28.54
N LEU A 205 0.49 7.05 29.52
CA LEU A 205 0.18 5.64 29.32
C LEU A 205 -1.31 5.41 29.58
N GLY A 206 -1.99 4.75 28.65
CA GLY A 206 -3.36 4.26 28.81
C GLY A 206 -3.41 2.99 29.65
N GLU A 207 -4.59 2.66 30.17
CA GLU A 207 -4.79 1.43 30.94
C GLU A 207 -4.58 0.19 30.05
N GLY A 208 -3.95 -0.87 30.58
CA GLY A 208 -3.75 -2.11 29.82
C GLY A 208 -2.65 -2.05 28.73
N CYS A 209 -1.79 -1.03 28.73
CA CYS A 209 -0.60 -1.00 27.89
C CYS A 209 0.40 -2.09 28.35
N GLY A 210 0.53 -3.17 27.58
CA GLY A 210 1.41 -4.30 27.87
C GLY A 210 2.75 -4.18 27.16
N LEU A 211 3.77 -3.67 27.86
CA LEU A 211 5.14 -3.58 27.35
C LEU A 211 6.01 -4.63 28.05
N VAL A 212 6.55 -5.57 27.28
CA VAL A 212 7.51 -6.55 27.78
C VAL A 212 8.91 -6.07 27.42
N GLN A 213 9.74 -5.80 28.43
CA GLN A 213 11.15 -5.49 28.20
C GLN A 213 11.94 -6.78 27.92
N PRO A 214 12.86 -6.78 26.95
CA PRO A 214 13.76 -7.91 26.73
C PRO A 214 14.62 -8.14 27.98
N GLN A 215 14.79 -9.41 28.37
CA GLN A 215 15.67 -9.85 29.46
C GLN A 215 17.14 -9.91 29.01
#